data_AF-A0A968VAB8-F1
#
_entry.id   AF-A0A968VAB8-F1
#
_cell.length_a   1.000
_cell.length_b   1.000
_cell.length_c   1.000
_cell.angle_alpha   90.00
_cell.angle_beta   90.00
_cell.angle_gamma   90.00
#
_symmetry.space_group_name_H-M   'P 1'
#
loop_
_entity.id
_entity.type
_entity.pdbx_description
1 polymer ?
#
loop_
_entity_poly.entity_id
_entity_poly.type
_entity_poly.pdbx_seq_one_letter_code
_entity_poly.pdbx_strand_id
1 'polypeptide(L)' 'MNRTMLQIAAVILLLAVVLGAFGAHGLEARLTNEQLATFETGVRYQFYHGF' A
#
# COMPACT_ATOMS: atom_id res chain seq x y z
N MET A 1 0.65 -16.12 19.63
CA MET A 1 1.16 -15.43 18.41
C MET A 1 2.53 -15.99 18.08
N ASN A 2 2.75 -16.57 16.89
CA ASN A 2 4.07 -17.08 16.50
C ASN A 2 4.99 -15.89 16.09
N ARG A 3 6.25 -15.89 16.55
CA ARG A 3 7.24 -14.85 16.22
C ARG A 3 7.44 -14.71 14.71
N THR A 4 7.45 -15.83 13.98
CA THR A 4 7.58 -15.83 12.52
C THR A 4 6.39 -15.14 11.84
N MET A 5 5.17 -15.34 12.34
CA MET A 5 3.98 -14.68 11.79
C MET A 5 4.01 -13.18 12.01
N LEU A 6 4.50 -12.71 13.17
CA LEU A 6 4.68 -11.28 13.43
C LEU A 6 5.70 -10.63 12.50
N GLN A 7 6.81 -11.33 12.20
CA GLN A 7 7.82 -10.84 11.26
C GLN A 7 7.27 -10.73 9.84
N ILE A 8 6.54 -11.74 9.38
CA ILE A 8 5.90 -11.73 8.05
C ILE A 8 4.89 -10.57 7.95
N ALA A 9 4.02 -10.42 8.96
CA ALA A 9 3.05 -9.33 9.00
C ALA A 9 3.73 -7.94 8.96
N ALA A 10 4.81 -7.77 9.72
CA ALA A 10 5.58 -6.51 9.72
C ALA A 10 6.19 -6.21 8.34
N VAL A 11 6.74 -7.22 7.65
CA VAL A 11 7.30 -7.05 6.30
C VAL A 11 6.21 -6.71 5.29
N ILE A 12 5.05 -7.38 5.36
CA ILE A 12 3.91 -7.09 4.47
C ILE A 12 3.41 -5.65 4.69
N LEU A 13 3.25 -5.21 5.93
CA LEU A 13 2.85 -3.82 6.24
C LEU A 13 3.88 -2.81 5.75
N LEU A 14 5.18 -3.08 5.93
CA LEU A 14 6.24 -2.23 5.42
C LEU A 14 6.15 -2.08 3.89
N LEU A 15 5.98 -3.20 3.18
CA LEU A 15 5.85 -3.20 1.72
C LEU A 15 4.60 -2.44 1.27
N ALA A 16 3.47 -2.61 1.95
CA ALA A 16 2.24 -1.87 1.64
C ALA A 16 2.44 -0.34 1.76
N VAL A 17 3.12 0.13 2.81
CA VAL A 17 3.43 1.55 3.00
C VAL A 17 4.38 2.07 1.92
N VAL A 18 5.47 1.34 1.66
CA VAL A 18 6.48 1.74 0.66
C VAL A 18 5.84 1.82 -0.73
N LEU A 19 5.15 0.75 -1.16
CA LEU A 19 4.53 0.70 -2.48
C LEU A 19 3.41 1.74 -2.63
N GLY A 20 2.62 1.96 -1.58
CA GLY A 20 1.57 2.98 -1.58
C GLY A 20 2.12 4.39 -1.75
N ALA A 21 3.11 4.78 -0.92
CA ALA A 21 3.68 6.13 -0.92
C ALA A 21 4.46 6.43 -2.21
N PHE A 22 5.38 5.54 -2.60
CA PHE A 22 6.17 5.73 -3.82
C PHE A 22 5.33 5.55 -5.09
N GLY A 23 4.30 4.71 -5.06
CA GLY A 23 3.36 4.56 -6.16
C GLY A 23 2.56 5.84 -6.38
N ALA A 24 1.98 6.43 -5.33
CA ALA A 24 1.24 7.69 -5.45
C ALA A 24 2.14 8.82 -5.98
N HIS A 25 3.31 9.01 -5.37
CA HIS A 25 4.24 10.06 -5.77
C HIS A 25 4.81 9.85 -7.19
N GLY A 26 5.14 8.61 -7.57
CA GLY A 26 5.67 8.31 -8.91
C GLY A 26 4.63 8.37 -10.02
N LEU A 27 3.35 8.18 -9.68
CA LEU A 27 2.24 8.15 -10.64
C LEU A 27 1.49 9.48 -10.74
N GLU A 28 1.65 10.41 -9.80
CA GLU A 28 0.92 11.69 -9.77
C GLU A 28 1.08 12.50 -11.07
N ALA A 29 2.26 12.44 -11.71
CA ALA A 29 2.54 13.13 -12.97
C ALA A 29 2.00 12.40 -14.22
N ARG A 30 1.50 11.16 -14.07
CA ARG A 30 1.05 10.31 -15.18
C ARG A 30 -0.43 9.99 -15.15
N LEU A 31 -1.08 10.17 -14.01
CA LEU A 31 -2.49 9.87 -13.79
C LEU A 31 -3.31 11.13 -13.68
N THR A 32 -4.58 11.06 -14.09
CA THR A 32 -5.55 12.09 -13.72
C THR A 32 -5.84 12.03 -12.22
N ASN A 33 -6.36 13.11 -11.65
CA ASN A 33 -6.76 13.14 -10.23
C ASN A 33 -7.74 12.01 -9.86
N GLU A 34 -8.65 11.64 -10.77
CA GLU A 34 -9.61 10.55 -10.55
C GLU A 34 -8.91 9.17 -10.54
N GLN A 35 -7.95 8.96 -11.44
CA GLN A 35 -7.16 7.72 -11.47
C GLN A 35 -6.26 7.61 -10.23
N LEU A 36 -5.68 8.73 -9.79
CA LEU A 36 -4.88 8.78 -8.56
C LEU A 36 -5.73 8.48 -7.33
N ALA A 37 -6.94 9.05 -7.23
CA ALA A 37 -7.88 8.72 -6.15
C ALA A 37 -8.32 7.25 -6.15
N THR A 38 -8.46 6.65 -7.33
CA THR A 38 -8.75 5.21 -7.49
C THR A 38 -7.56 4.36 -7.03
N PHE A 39 -6.34 4.76 -7.41
CA PHE A 39 -5.11 4.12 -6.95
C PHE A 39 -5.00 4.16 -5.42
N GLU A 40 -5.19 5.32 -4.80
CA GLU A 40 -5.17 5.47 -3.34
C GLU A 40 -6.23 4.59 -2.65
N THR A 41 -7.43 4.49 -3.22
CA THR A 41 -8.48 3.60 -2.71
C THR A 41 -8.04 2.13 -2.77
N GLY A 42 -7.42 1.71 -3.88
CA GLY A 42 -6.85 0.37 -4.03
C GLY A 42 -5.74 0.07 -3.01
N VAL A 43 -4.81 1.01 -2.80
CA VAL A 43 -3.77 0.91 -1.77
C VAL A 43 -4.40 0.75 -0.38
N ARG A 44 -5.44 1.51 -0.07
CA ARG A 44 -6.16 1.44 1.21
C ARG A 44 -6.84 0.08 1.41
N TYR A 45 -7.45 -0.47 0.35
CA TYR A 45 -8.00 -1.82 0.39
C TYR A 45 -6.94 -2.88 0.62
N GLN A 46 -5.78 -2.80 -0.05
CA GLN A 46 -4.67 -3.72 0.19
C GLN A 46 -4.14 -3.63 1.63
N PHE A 47 -4.02 -2.41 2.17
CA PHE A 47 -3.60 -2.20 3.55
C PHE A 47 -4.59 -2.81 4.56
N TYR A 48 -5.90 -2.63 4.34
CA TYR A 48 -6.93 -3.22 5.21
C TYR A 48 -7.03 -4.75 5.09
N HIS A 49 -6.82 -5.32 3.90
CA HIS A 49 -6.84 -6.79 3.72
C HIS A 49 -5.59 -7.47 4.28
N GLY A 50 -4.49 -6.74 4.46
CA GLY A 50 -3.27 -7.24 5.08
C GLY A 50 -3.33 -7.33 6.62
N PHE A 51 -4.44 -6.93 7.23
CA PHE A 51 -4.64 -6.88 8.68
C PHE A 51 -5.61 -7.95 9.19
#